data_AF-A0A8X8WD15-F1
#
_entry.id   AF-A0A8X8WD15-F1
#
_cell.length_a   1.000
_cell.length_b   1.000
_cell.length_c   1.000
_cell.angle_alpha   90.00
_cell.angle_beta   90.00
_cell.angle_gamma   90.00
#
_symmetry.space_group_name_H-M   'P 1'
#
loop_
_entity.id
_entity.type
_entity.pdbx_description
1 polymer ?
#
loop_
_entity_poly.entity_id
_entity_poly.type
_entity_poly.pdbx_seq_one_letter_code
_entity_poly.pdbx_strand_id
1 'polypeptide(L)'
;MFQFSSSGGIEEPSTCFDEDKFFQDLLQDFPTPEANNGNKKRSRIEHKEGDKTAPRLIEKQRRQEMTALYASLRSILPLQYVKGKRAVSDHMEQAVNYVNDMNKKIHELKKRRDMLKKSSDGSRSSNSTNTCVEIKVLADGLMEILISSSSIQGESFPLSKVLEDLLHRELNVIECVFTRDARCCLSKIHIQLNDSTSIDLSELREGLVNLIRLA
;
A
#
# COMPACT_ATOMS: atom_id res chain seq x y z
N MET A 1 1.42 38.10 -31.19
CA MET A 1 2.66 38.70 -30.65
C MET A 1 2.27 39.51 -29.43
N PHE A 2 2.50 38.99 -28.23
CA PHE A 2 2.84 39.70 -26.98
C PHE A 2 3.26 38.62 -25.96
N GLN A 3 4.52 38.68 -25.55
CA GLN A 3 5.14 37.81 -24.55
C GLN A 3 4.98 38.44 -23.16
N PHE A 4 4.65 37.62 -22.17
CA PHE A 4 5.10 37.81 -20.79
C PHE A 4 5.54 36.46 -20.23
N SER A 5 6.82 36.35 -19.91
CA SER A 5 7.37 35.34 -19.03
C SER A 5 7.25 35.83 -17.59
N SER A 6 6.75 35.00 -16.67
CA SER A 6 7.13 35.09 -15.25
C SER A 6 6.87 33.74 -14.57
N SER A 7 7.94 33.21 -14.01
CA SER A 7 8.01 32.07 -13.10
C SER A 7 7.17 32.30 -11.83
N GLY A 8 6.46 31.26 -11.39
CA GLY A 8 5.85 31.18 -10.06
C GLY A 8 5.60 29.71 -9.74
N GLY A 9 6.43 29.15 -8.85
CA GLY A 9 6.26 27.79 -8.34
C GLY A 9 4.97 27.67 -7.55
N ILE A 10 4.24 26.59 -7.79
CA ILE A 10 3.11 26.19 -6.95
C ILE A 10 3.72 25.32 -5.86
N GLU A 11 3.88 25.91 -4.67
CA GLU A 11 4.17 25.17 -3.45
C GLU A 11 3.00 24.24 -3.13
N GLU A 12 3.33 22.99 -2.85
CA GLU A 12 2.42 22.00 -2.28
C GLU A 12 1.94 22.48 -0.91
N PRO A 13 0.62 22.47 -0.62
CA PRO A 13 0.16 22.63 0.75
C PRO A 13 0.44 21.32 1.49
N SER A 14 1.50 21.34 2.29
CA SER A 14 1.77 20.34 3.32
C SER A 14 0.59 20.27 4.30
N THR A 15 -0.29 19.30 4.11
CA THR A 15 -1.30 18.96 5.12
C THR A 15 -0.66 18.09 6.19
N CYS A 16 0.16 18.70 7.05
CA CYS A 16 0.42 18.15 8.37
C CYS A 16 -0.77 18.58 9.25
N PHE A 17 -1.79 17.73 9.33
CA PHE A 17 -2.84 17.91 10.33
C PHE A 17 -2.23 17.52 11.69
N ASP A 18 -1.86 18.53 12.48
CA ASP A 18 -1.55 18.43 13.90
C ASP A 18 -2.83 18.01 14.68
N GLU A 19 -3.27 16.76 14.49
CA GLU A 19 -4.41 16.20 15.22
C GLU A 19 -4.04 15.95 16.69
N ASP A 20 -2.77 15.65 16.97
CA ASP A 20 -2.32 15.24 18.31
C ASP A 20 -2.34 16.38 19.34
N LYS A 21 -2.14 17.64 18.91
CA LYS A 21 -2.18 18.79 19.82
C LYS A 21 -3.59 19.17 20.26
N PHE A 22 -4.58 19.02 19.38
CA PHE A 22 -5.96 19.37 19.71
C PHE A 22 -6.55 18.44 20.79
N PHE A 23 -6.22 17.15 20.74
CA PHE A 23 -6.65 16.19 21.76
C PHE A 23 -5.90 16.32 23.08
N GLN A 24 -4.64 16.75 23.04
CA GLN A 24 -3.82 16.93 24.24
C GLN A 24 -4.24 18.17 25.05
N ASP A 25 -4.62 19.26 24.39
CA ASP A 25 -5.17 20.45 25.03
C ASP A 25 -6.53 20.17 25.72
N LEU A 26 -7.34 19.26 25.17
CA LEU A 26 -8.64 18.90 25.75
C LEU A 26 -8.54 18.09 27.05
N LEU A 27 -7.41 17.40 27.28
CA LEU A 27 -7.16 16.62 28.50
C LEU A 27 -6.54 17.45 29.63
N GLN A 28 -6.08 18.67 29.37
CA GLN A 28 -5.37 19.49 30.36
C GLN A 28 -6.31 20.25 31.31
N ASP A 29 -7.61 20.29 31.02
CA ASP A 29 -8.64 21.02 31.77
C ASP A 29 -9.28 20.23 32.92
N PHE A 30 -8.81 19.02 33.23
CA PHE A 30 -9.35 18.24 34.37
C PHE A 30 -8.69 18.67 35.70
N PRO A 31 -9.46 19.14 36.72
CA PRO A 31 -8.90 19.44 38.02
C PRO A 31 -8.45 18.14 38.72
N THR A 32 -7.17 18.04 39.07
CA THR A 32 -6.69 17.02 40.02
C THR A 32 -7.08 17.40 41.45
N PRO A 33 -7.63 16.48 42.26
CA PRO A 33 -7.97 16.77 43.63
C PRO A 33 -6.72 16.67 44.51
N GLU A 34 -5.95 17.77 44.63
CA GLU A 34 -4.91 17.88 45.66
C GLU A 34 -5.41 18.68 46.87
N ALA A 35 -5.21 18.10 48.06
CA ALA A 35 -5.55 18.68 49.34
C ALA A 35 -4.56 19.76 49.76
N ASN A 36 -5.03 20.98 50.10
CA ASN A 36 -4.45 21.72 51.22
C ASN A 36 -5.35 22.84 51.77
N ASN A 37 -5.17 23.10 53.06
CA ASN A 37 -6.02 23.77 54.02
C ASN A 37 -5.77 25.30 54.07
N GLY A 38 -6.82 26.11 54.20
CA GLY A 38 -6.70 27.57 54.33
C GLY A 38 -8.03 28.29 54.57
N ASN A 39 -8.38 28.49 55.84
CA ASN A 39 -9.59 29.17 56.31
C ASN A 39 -9.74 30.64 55.83
N LYS A 40 -10.86 31.00 55.18
CA LYS A 40 -11.50 32.33 55.38
C LYS A 40 -13.00 32.37 55.06
N LYS A 41 -13.79 32.47 56.14
CA LYS A 41 -15.11 33.10 56.34
C LYS A 41 -16.18 33.09 55.21
N ARG A 42 -17.24 32.32 55.52
CA ARG A 42 -18.62 32.28 54.99
C ARG A 42 -19.16 33.54 54.28
N SER A 43 -19.72 33.34 53.08
CA SER A 43 -21.09 33.78 52.79
C SER A 43 -21.86 32.61 52.18
N ARG A 44 -23.03 32.30 52.76
CA ARG A 44 -23.90 31.19 52.37
C ARG A 44 -24.92 31.74 51.38
N ILE A 45 -24.69 31.48 50.10
CA ILE A 45 -25.76 31.31 49.11
C ILE A 45 -25.49 29.94 48.50
N GLU A 46 -26.39 29.00 48.78
CA GLU A 46 -26.27 27.59 48.39
C GLU A 46 -26.43 27.46 46.87
N HIS A 47 -25.31 27.39 46.15
CA HIS A 47 -25.29 26.96 44.76
C HIS A 47 -25.55 25.45 44.70
N LYS A 48 -26.78 25.05 44.39
CA LYS A 48 -27.12 23.71 43.86
C LYS A 48 -26.58 23.53 42.43
N GLU A 49 -25.29 23.76 42.21
CA GLU A 49 -24.64 23.66 40.89
C GLU A 49 -23.70 22.45 40.75
N GLY A 50 -23.15 21.92 41.84
CA GLY A 50 -22.17 20.81 41.77
C GLY A 50 -22.73 19.47 41.26
N ASP A 51 -24.02 19.22 41.44
CA ASP A 51 -24.63 17.91 41.11
C ASP A 51 -25.16 17.82 39.67
N LYS A 52 -25.30 18.97 39.00
CA LYS A 52 -25.81 19.05 37.61
C LYS A 52 -24.69 19.08 36.58
N THR A 53 -23.45 19.33 36.99
CA THR A 53 -22.32 19.53 36.08
C THR A 53 -21.65 18.21 35.69
N ALA A 54 -21.50 17.26 36.61
CA ALA A 54 -20.87 15.98 36.30
C ALA A 54 -21.61 15.18 35.22
N PRO A 55 -22.95 14.99 35.27
CA PRO A 55 -23.67 14.32 34.19
C PRO A 55 -23.61 15.06 32.84
N ARG A 56 -23.55 16.40 32.89
CA ARG A 56 -23.42 17.25 31.68
C ARG A 56 -22.06 17.09 31.02
N LEU A 57 -20.99 17.01 31.79
CA LEU A 57 -19.64 16.80 31.27
C LEU A 57 -19.50 15.41 30.66
N ILE A 58 -20.04 14.38 31.31
CA ILE A 58 -20.06 13.00 30.78
C ILE A 58 -20.81 12.96 29.44
N GLU A 59 -22.00 13.56 29.35
CA GLU A 59 -22.77 13.58 28.10
C GLU A 59 -22.08 14.43 27.01
N LYS A 60 -21.40 15.52 27.39
CA LYS A 60 -20.60 16.33 26.45
C LYS A 60 -19.45 15.50 25.87
N GLN A 61 -18.69 14.81 26.73
CA GLN A 61 -17.61 13.91 26.31
C GLN A 61 -18.14 12.83 25.37
N ARG A 62 -19.25 12.17 25.72
CA ARG A 62 -19.90 11.17 24.86
C ARG A 62 -20.23 11.71 23.46
N ARG A 63 -20.69 12.97 23.35
CA ARG A 63 -20.97 13.62 22.05
C ARG A 63 -19.72 13.99 21.29
N GLN A 64 -18.65 14.41 21.97
CA GLN A 64 -17.36 14.70 21.36
C GLN A 64 -16.75 13.42 20.76
N GLU A 65 -16.76 12.32 21.52
CA GLU A 65 -16.34 11.00 21.04
C GLU A 65 -17.14 10.54 19.81
N MET A 66 -18.48 10.63 19.88
CA MET A 66 -19.32 10.30 18.72
C MET A 66 -19.00 11.16 17.50
N THR A 67 -18.75 12.45 17.68
CA THR A 67 -18.37 13.36 16.58
C THR A 67 -17.04 12.95 15.95
N ALA A 68 -16.05 12.61 16.79
CA ALA A 68 -14.75 12.12 16.32
C ALA A 68 -14.89 10.82 15.51
N LEU A 69 -15.72 9.87 15.97
CA LEU A 69 -15.99 8.63 15.24
C LEU A 69 -16.64 8.89 13.86
N TYR A 70 -17.59 9.82 13.78
CA TYR A 70 -18.19 10.17 12.49
C TYR A 70 -17.22 10.89 11.55
N ALA A 71 -16.33 11.73 12.06
CA ALA A 71 -15.27 12.36 11.28
C ALA A 71 -14.30 11.31 10.72
N SER A 72 -13.89 10.35 11.56
CA SER A 72 -13.05 9.21 11.16
C SER A 72 -13.73 8.32 10.10
N LEU A 73 -15.02 8.01 10.28
CA LEU A 73 -15.78 7.28 9.27
C LEU A 73 -15.80 8.02 7.93
N ARG A 74 -16.00 9.34 7.95
CA ARG A 74 -16.03 10.14 6.72
C ARG A 74 -14.67 10.18 6.02
N SER A 75 -13.56 10.19 6.76
CA SER A 75 -12.21 10.30 6.19
C SER A 75 -11.76 9.01 5.46
N ILE A 76 -12.22 7.84 5.91
CA ILE A 76 -11.89 6.56 5.27
C ILE A 76 -12.74 6.25 4.03
N LEU A 77 -13.83 6.98 3.82
CA LEU A 77 -14.72 6.76 2.67
C LEU A 77 -14.16 7.44 1.41
N PRO A 78 -14.19 6.77 0.24
CA PRO A 78 -13.76 7.38 -1.00
C PRO A 78 -14.62 8.60 -1.35
N LEU A 79 -14.01 9.59 -2.02
CA LEU A 79 -14.68 10.85 -2.37
C LEU A 79 -16.03 10.63 -3.09
N GLN A 80 -16.15 9.61 -3.92
CA GLN A 80 -17.39 9.28 -4.65
C GLN A 80 -18.59 9.02 -3.71
N TYR A 81 -18.34 8.44 -2.54
CA TYR A 81 -19.35 8.11 -1.55
C TYR A 81 -19.68 9.30 -0.63
N VAL A 82 -18.79 10.28 -0.54
CA VAL A 82 -18.86 11.39 0.42
C VAL A 82 -19.23 12.72 -0.24
N LYS A 83 -18.91 12.89 -1.53
CA LYS A 83 -19.12 14.14 -2.28
C LYS A 83 -20.59 14.54 -2.28
N GLY A 84 -20.85 15.79 -1.91
CA GLY A 84 -22.20 16.35 -1.86
C GLY A 84 -23.03 15.94 -0.64
N LYS A 85 -22.59 14.95 0.15
CA LYS A 85 -23.33 14.46 1.31
C LYS A 85 -22.78 15.10 2.57
N ARG A 86 -23.64 15.80 3.32
CA ARG A 86 -23.24 16.56 4.52
C ARG A 86 -23.77 15.95 5.81
N ALA A 87 -24.87 15.20 5.78
CA ALA A 87 -25.44 14.60 6.97
C ALA A 87 -24.70 13.32 7.38
N VAL A 88 -24.61 13.09 8.69
CA VAL A 88 -24.00 11.87 9.26
C VAL A 88 -24.74 10.62 8.82
N SER A 89 -26.08 10.66 8.75
CA SER A 89 -26.91 9.56 8.23
C SER A 89 -26.52 9.16 6.82
N ASP A 90 -26.28 10.14 5.96
CA ASP A 90 -25.86 9.88 4.58
C ASP A 90 -24.49 9.21 4.56
N HIS A 91 -23.54 9.65 5.41
CA HIS A 91 -22.22 9.02 5.48
C HIS A 91 -22.31 7.58 5.99
N MET A 92 -23.17 7.31 6.96
CA MET A 92 -23.42 5.96 7.46
C MET A 92 -24.00 5.04 6.38
N GLU A 93 -25.02 5.50 5.65
CA GLU A 93 -25.61 4.73 4.54
C GLU A 93 -24.57 4.44 3.45
N GLN A 94 -23.77 5.45 3.10
CA GLN A 94 -22.75 5.30 2.07
C GLN A 94 -21.58 4.43 2.51
N ALA A 95 -21.27 4.39 3.81
CA ALA A 95 -20.32 3.42 4.34
C ALA A 95 -20.80 1.99 4.13
N VAL A 96 -22.09 1.72 4.36
CA VAL A 96 -22.67 0.39 4.09
C VAL A 96 -22.56 0.06 2.60
N ASN A 97 -22.88 1.00 1.71
CA ASN A 97 -22.75 0.80 0.27
C ASN A 97 -21.30 0.50 -0.15
N TYR A 98 -20.34 1.26 0.40
CA TYR A 98 -18.92 1.05 0.13
C TYR A 98 -18.44 -0.33 0.60
N VAL A 99 -18.83 -0.76 1.81
CA VAL A 99 -18.52 -2.10 2.32
C VAL A 99 -19.08 -3.19 1.39
N ASN A 100 -20.32 -3.04 0.93
CA ASN A 100 -20.94 -3.98 0.01
C ASN A 100 -20.20 -4.08 -1.33
N ASP A 101 -19.81 -2.95 -1.92
CA ASP A 101 -19.10 -2.95 -3.19
C ASP A 101 -17.67 -3.49 -3.05
N MET A 102 -16.99 -3.23 -1.94
CA MET A 102 -15.70 -3.85 -1.64
C MET A 102 -15.83 -5.37 -1.48
N ASN A 103 -16.87 -5.85 -0.80
CA ASN A 103 -17.14 -7.29 -0.67
C ASN A 103 -17.38 -7.96 -2.03
N LYS A 104 -18.16 -7.33 -2.93
CA LYS A 104 -18.35 -7.82 -4.31
C LYS A 104 -17.03 -7.88 -5.06
N LYS A 105 -16.22 -6.81 -5.01
CA LYS A 105 -14.91 -6.75 -5.67
C LYS A 105 -13.96 -7.85 -5.15
N ILE A 106 -13.94 -8.09 -3.85
CA ILE A 106 -13.16 -9.19 -3.25
C ILE A 106 -13.62 -10.54 -3.80
N HIS A 107 -14.93 -10.77 -3.92
CA HIS A 107 -15.47 -12.02 -4.45
C HIS A 107 -15.13 -12.21 -5.94
N GLU A 108 -15.23 -11.17 -6.76
CA GLU A 108 -14.82 -11.20 -8.17
C GLU A 108 -13.34 -11.50 -8.35
N LEU A 109 -12.47 -10.83 -7.57
CA LEU A 109 -11.03 -11.08 -7.58
C LEU A 109 -10.69 -12.50 -7.13
N LYS A 110 -11.38 -13.03 -6.12
CA LYS A 110 -11.25 -14.44 -5.70
C LYS A 110 -11.66 -15.38 -6.83
N LYS A 111 -12.81 -15.17 -7.46
CA LYS A 111 -13.27 -15.98 -8.59
C LYS A 111 -12.27 -15.99 -9.75
N ARG A 112 -11.73 -14.81 -10.11
CA ARG A 112 -10.71 -14.70 -11.17
C ARG A 112 -9.44 -15.48 -10.82
N ARG A 113 -8.98 -15.39 -9.57
CA ARG A 113 -7.82 -16.16 -9.07
C ARG A 113 -8.08 -17.67 -9.15
N ASP A 114 -9.25 -18.12 -8.70
CA ASP A 114 -9.58 -19.55 -8.67
C ASP A 114 -9.73 -20.12 -10.09
N MET A 115 -10.28 -19.34 -11.03
CA MET A 115 -10.29 -19.70 -12.45
C MET A 115 -8.87 -19.87 -13.00
N LEU A 116 -7.97 -18.91 -12.73
CA LEU A 116 -6.59 -18.97 -13.21
C LEU A 116 -5.84 -20.17 -12.61
N LYS A 117 -6.05 -20.45 -11.32
CA LYS A 117 -5.48 -21.62 -10.64
C LYS A 117 -5.99 -22.95 -11.22
N LYS A 118 -7.28 -23.04 -11.56
CA LYS A 118 -7.84 -24.21 -12.22
C LYS A 118 -7.27 -24.40 -13.63
N SER A 119 -7.09 -23.32 -14.40
CA SER A 119 -6.46 -23.41 -15.73
C SER A 119 -4.99 -23.85 -15.66
N SER A 120 -4.27 -23.53 -14.57
CA SER A 120 -2.90 -24.03 -14.38
C SER A 120 -2.86 -25.51 -13.99
N ASP A 121 -3.85 -26.02 -13.26
CA ASP A 121 -3.89 -27.43 -12.84
C ASP A 121 -4.36 -28.38 -13.96
N GLY A 122 -5.09 -27.89 -14.97
CA GLY A 122 -5.61 -28.66 -16.11
C GLY A 122 -4.68 -28.76 -17.33
N SER A 123 -3.63 -27.95 -17.42
CA SER A 123 -2.64 -27.98 -18.52
C SER A 123 -1.42 -28.83 -18.16
N ARG A 124 -1.64 -30.07 -17.68
CA ARG A 124 -0.55 -31.04 -17.47
C ARG A 124 -0.31 -31.95 -18.69
N SER A 125 -0.85 -31.59 -19.86
CA SER A 125 -0.59 -32.30 -21.11
C SER A 125 0.39 -31.52 -22.00
N SER A 126 1.67 -31.69 -21.69
CA SER A 126 2.77 -31.89 -22.64
C SER A 126 4.09 -31.70 -21.88
N ASN A 127 5.02 -32.61 -22.09
CA ASN A 127 6.34 -32.67 -21.44
C ASN A 127 7.27 -31.54 -21.91
N SER A 128 6.87 -30.29 -21.72
CA SER A 128 7.70 -29.11 -21.92
C SER A 128 8.21 -28.68 -20.55
N THR A 129 9.53 -28.65 -20.35
CA THR A 129 10.13 -28.01 -19.19
C THR A 129 9.65 -26.55 -19.14
N ASN A 130 8.85 -26.22 -18.12
CA ASN A 130 8.11 -24.95 -18.00
C ASN A 130 9.03 -23.78 -17.59
N THR A 131 10.15 -23.60 -18.31
CA THR A 131 11.04 -22.46 -18.17
C THR A 131 10.69 -21.45 -19.28
N CYS A 132 10.30 -20.26 -18.88
CA CYS A 132 10.05 -19.13 -19.76
C CYS A 132 10.96 -17.97 -19.38
N VAL A 133 11.68 -17.44 -20.36
CA VAL A 133 12.55 -16.27 -20.24
C VAL A 133 11.97 -15.20 -21.16
N GLU A 134 11.55 -14.09 -20.57
CA GLU A 134 11.07 -12.90 -21.27
C GLU A 134 12.09 -11.78 -21.09
N ILE A 135 12.50 -11.14 -22.19
CA ILE A 135 13.45 -10.04 -22.18
C ILE A 135 12.75 -8.81 -22.75
N LYS A 136 12.81 -7.70 -22.02
CA LYS A 136 12.23 -6.42 -22.41
C LYS A 136 13.31 -5.35 -22.36
N VAL A 137 13.45 -4.59 -23.43
CA VAL A 137 14.28 -3.39 -23.45
C VAL A 137 13.37 -2.20 -23.15
N LEU A 138 13.67 -1.48 -22.09
CA LEU A 138 12.96 -0.27 -21.67
C LEU A 138 13.64 0.96 -22.29
N ALA A 139 12.94 2.10 -22.23
CA ALA A 139 13.57 3.38 -22.54
C ALA A 139 14.75 3.65 -21.57
N ASP A 140 15.69 4.50 -21.99
CA ASP A 140 16.84 4.93 -21.18
C ASP A 140 17.96 3.89 -20.99
N GLY A 141 18.07 2.91 -21.88
CA GLY A 141 19.15 1.94 -21.87
C GLY A 141 19.04 0.91 -20.73
N LEU A 142 17.85 0.68 -20.19
CA LEU A 142 17.61 -0.35 -19.19
C LEU A 142 17.00 -1.60 -19.83
N MET A 143 17.50 -2.79 -19.50
CA MET A 143 16.95 -4.06 -19.93
C MET A 143 16.42 -4.84 -18.74
N GLU A 144 15.21 -5.40 -18.86
CA GLU A 144 14.58 -6.25 -17.86
C GLU A 144 14.51 -7.69 -18.39
N ILE A 145 15.05 -8.63 -17.61
CA ILE A 145 14.92 -10.08 -17.83
C ILE A 145 13.99 -10.64 -16.77
N LEU A 146 12.90 -11.25 -17.21
CA LEU A 146 11.99 -12.01 -16.36
C LEU A 146 12.16 -13.50 -16.65
N ILE A 147 12.57 -14.25 -15.63
CA ILE A 147 12.74 -15.69 -15.70
C ILE A 147 11.70 -16.33 -14.82
N SER A 148 10.93 -17.25 -15.39
CA SER A 148 9.99 -18.09 -14.66
C SER A 148 10.33 -19.55 -14.93
N SER A 149 10.51 -20.32 -13.86
CA SER A 149 10.71 -21.77 -13.98
C SER A 149 9.81 -22.49 -13.00
N SER A 150 9.03 -23.43 -13.53
CA SER A 150 8.18 -24.31 -12.73
C SER A 150 8.83 -25.68 -12.69
N SER A 151 9.59 -25.98 -11.63
CA SER A 151 10.12 -27.32 -11.41
C SER A 151 9.19 -28.12 -10.51
N ILE A 152 8.88 -29.35 -10.93
CA ILE A 152 8.08 -30.32 -10.16
C ILE A 152 8.98 -31.13 -9.22
N GLN A 153 10.28 -31.19 -9.49
CA GLN A 153 11.29 -31.88 -8.67
C GLN A 153 12.18 -30.84 -8.01
N GLY A 154 12.48 -31.02 -6.72
CA GLY A 154 13.12 -30.05 -5.82
C GLY A 154 14.55 -29.62 -6.16
N GLU A 155 14.89 -29.51 -7.44
CA GLU A 155 16.11 -28.91 -7.92
C GLU A 155 16.07 -27.39 -7.71
N SER A 156 17.16 -26.87 -7.18
CA SER A 156 17.31 -25.45 -6.89
C SER A 156 17.52 -24.68 -8.20
N PHE A 157 16.65 -23.71 -8.47
CA PHE A 157 16.83 -22.77 -9.58
C PHE A 157 18.26 -22.19 -9.62
N PRO A 158 18.98 -22.28 -10.76
CA PRO A 158 20.40 -21.99 -10.85
C PRO A 158 20.67 -20.49 -10.99
N LEU A 159 20.16 -19.68 -10.06
CA LEU A 159 20.33 -18.22 -10.10
C LEU A 159 21.80 -17.81 -10.13
N SER A 160 22.65 -18.51 -9.38
CA SER A 160 24.10 -18.25 -9.38
C SER A 160 24.70 -18.38 -10.77
N LYS A 161 24.39 -19.48 -11.48
CA LYS A 161 24.87 -19.70 -12.85
C LYS A 161 24.33 -18.64 -13.81
N VAL A 162 23.05 -18.27 -13.67
CA VAL A 162 22.44 -17.21 -14.49
C VAL A 162 23.18 -15.88 -14.31
N LEU A 163 23.43 -15.46 -13.07
CA LEU A 163 24.17 -14.23 -12.80
C LEU A 163 25.62 -14.31 -13.30
N GLU A 164 26.25 -15.47 -13.14
CA GLU A 164 27.60 -15.71 -13.67
C GLU A 164 27.66 -15.61 -15.20
N ASP A 165 26.70 -16.18 -15.93
CA ASP A 165 26.62 -16.06 -17.40
C ASP A 165 26.40 -14.61 -17.83
N LEU A 166 25.54 -13.86 -17.13
CA LEU A 166 25.34 -12.42 -17.41
C LEU A 166 26.62 -11.61 -17.19
N LEU A 167 27.38 -11.92 -16.14
CA LEU A 167 28.67 -11.29 -15.87
C LEU A 167 29.72 -11.63 -16.94
N HIS A 168 29.77 -12.89 -17.40
CA HIS A 168 30.66 -13.31 -18.49
C HIS A 168 30.35 -12.62 -19.82
N ARG A 169 29.09 -12.23 -20.03
CA ARG A 169 28.64 -11.44 -21.19
C ARG A 169 28.84 -9.93 -21.02
N GLU A 170 29.53 -9.51 -19.96
CA GLU A 170 29.81 -8.10 -19.63
C GLU A 170 28.53 -7.26 -19.42
N LEU A 171 27.44 -7.89 -18.97
CA LEU A 171 26.17 -7.23 -18.70
C LEU A 171 26.14 -6.72 -17.26
N ASN A 172 25.98 -5.40 -17.10
CA ASN A 172 25.96 -4.77 -15.79
C ASN A 172 24.59 -4.95 -15.11
N VAL A 173 24.50 -5.91 -14.18
CA VAL A 173 23.29 -6.16 -13.39
C VAL A 173 23.17 -5.12 -12.27
N ILE A 174 22.11 -4.31 -12.29
CA ILE A 174 21.84 -3.28 -11.27
C ILE A 174 20.98 -3.86 -10.14
N GLU A 175 19.97 -4.65 -10.51
CA GLU A 175 18.98 -5.16 -9.56
C GLU A 175 18.63 -6.60 -9.93
N CYS A 176 18.54 -7.46 -8.91
CA CYS A 176 18.07 -8.83 -9.07
C CYS A 176 17.13 -9.16 -7.91
N VAL A 177 15.90 -9.53 -8.24
CA VAL A 177 14.89 -9.95 -7.27
C VAL A 177 14.52 -11.39 -7.58
N PHE A 178 14.71 -12.26 -6.59
CA PHE A 178 14.37 -13.67 -6.68
C PHE A 178 13.29 -14.04 -5.68
N THR A 179 12.30 -14.80 -6.14
CA THR A 179 11.22 -15.34 -5.30
C THR A 179 11.01 -16.81 -5.62
N ARG A 180 10.74 -17.60 -4.58
CA ARG A 180 10.49 -19.04 -4.69
C ARG A 180 9.21 -19.39 -3.94
N ASP A 181 8.29 -20.02 -4.65
CA ASP A 181 7.13 -20.72 -4.10
C ASP A 181 7.34 -22.23 -4.26
N ALA A 182 6.50 -23.05 -3.62
CA ALA A 182 6.62 -24.51 -3.61
C ALA A 182 6.58 -25.17 -5.00
N ARG A 183 6.06 -24.46 -6.02
CA ARG A 183 5.84 -25.01 -7.37
C ARG A 183 6.52 -24.20 -8.48
N CYS A 184 7.04 -23.01 -8.16
CA CYS A 184 7.67 -22.14 -9.15
C CYS A 184 8.69 -21.22 -8.53
N CYS A 185 9.60 -20.76 -9.35
CA CYS A 185 10.54 -19.70 -9.03
C CYS A 185 10.44 -18.60 -10.09
N LEU A 186 10.56 -17.37 -9.63
CA LEU A 186 10.54 -16.17 -10.45
C LEU A 186 11.78 -15.34 -10.13
N SER A 187 12.52 -14.98 -11.15
CA SER A 187 13.65 -14.05 -11.07
C SER A 187 13.37 -12.86 -11.97
N LYS A 188 13.59 -11.66 -11.44
CA LYS A 188 13.55 -10.41 -12.19
C LYS A 188 14.93 -9.77 -12.10
N ILE A 189 15.53 -9.47 -13.25
CA ILE A 189 16.89 -8.93 -13.34
C ILE A 189 16.85 -7.66 -14.18
N HIS A 190 17.38 -6.56 -13.66
CA HIS A 190 17.60 -5.32 -14.39
C HIS A 190 19.07 -5.17 -14.76
N ILE A 191 19.31 -4.86 -16.03
CA ILE A 191 20.63 -4.70 -16.63
C ILE A 191 20.74 -3.30 -17.20
N GLN A 192 21.84 -2.62 -16.92
CA GLN A 192 22.22 -1.39 -17.59
C GLN A 192 22.87 -1.72 -18.93
N LEU A 193 22.35 -1.16 -20.01
CA LEU A 193 22.95 -1.21 -21.34
C LEU A 193 23.88 0.00 -21.49
N ASN A 194 25.07 -0.25 -22.02
CA ASN A 194 25.97 0.81 -22.46
C ASN A 194 25.68 1.10 -23.93
N ASP A 195 25.87 2.35 -24.38
CA ASP A 195 25.58 2.77 -25.77
C ASP A 195 26.37 1.98 -26.84
N SER A 196 27.39 1.21 -26.44
CA SER A 196 28.24 0.40 -27.32
C SER A 196 27.86 -1.09 -27.40
N THR A 197 26.97 -1.60 -26.54
CA THR A 197 26.66 -3.05 -26.49
C THR A 197 25.44 -3.40 -27.33
N SER A 198 25.65 -3.79 -28.59
CA SER A 198 24.60 -4.44 -29.39
C SER A 198 24.42 -5.89 -28.90
N ILE A 199 23.35 -6.14 -28.14
CA ILE A 199 23.04 -7.48 -27.62
C ILE A 199 22.01 -8.15 -28.52
N ASP A 200 22.30 -9.36 -29.00
CA ASP A 200 21.29 -10.22 -29.61
C ASP A 200 20.39 -10.82 -28.51
N LEU A 201 19.17 -10.28 -28.42
CA LEU A 201 18.17 -10.72 -27.44
C LEU A 201 17.76 -12.18 -27.64
N SER A 202 17.82 -12.69 -28.88
CA SER A 202 17.46 -14.07 -29.18
C SER A 202 18.53 -15.03 -28.67
N GLU A 203 19.80 -14.73 -28.94
CA GLU A 203 20.93 -15.53 -28.46
C GLU A 203 21.00 -15.54 -26.93
N LEU A 204 20.85 -14.37 -26.31
CA LEU A 204 20.83 -14.25 -24.85
C LEU A 204 19.67 -15.08 -24.25
N ARG A 205 18.48 -14.96 -24.81
CA ARG A 205 17.31 -15.72 -24.34
C ARG A 205 17.55 -17.22 -24.46
N GLU A 206 18.06 -17.69 -25.60
CA GLU A 206 18.32 -19.12 -25.81
C GLU A 206 19.41 -19.65 -24.87
N GLY A 207 20.50 -18.90 -24.69
CA GLY A 207 21.57 -19.22 -23.76
C GLY A 207 21.06 -19.38 -22.32
N LEU A 208 20.25 -18.43 -21.84
CA LEU A 208 19.65 -18.50 -20.51
C LEU A 208 18.69 -19.70 -20.36
N VAL A 209 17.85 -19.97 -21.36
CA VAL A 209 16.95 -21.13 -21.34
C VAL A 209 17.73 -22.45 -21.25
N ASN A 210 18.81 -22.58 -22.02
CA ASN A 210 19.64 -23.78 -22.02
C ASN A 210 20.38 -23.94 -20.69
N LEU A 211 20.93 -22.86 -20.14
CA LEU A 211 21.60 -22.87 -18.84
C LEU A 211 20.67 -23.33 -17.70
N ILE A 212 19.42 -22.86 -17.71
CA ILE A 212 18.42 -23.25 -16.71
C ILE A 212 17.98 -24.70 -16.89
N ARG A 213 18.01 -25.24 -18.11
CA ARG A 213 17.67 -26.65 -18.38
C ARG A 213 18.79 -27.64 -18.06
N LEU A 214 20.05 -27.20 -18.07
CA LEU A 214 21.24 -28.03 -17.87
C LEU A 214 21.70 -28.13 -16.40
N ALA A 215 21.08 -27.39 -15.50
CA ALA A 215 21.51 -27.20 -14.13
C ALA A 215 20.52 -27.80 -13.13
#